data_AF-A0A259IBP6-F1
#
_entry.id   AF-A0A259IBP6-F1
#
_cell.length_a   1.000
_cell.length_b   1.000
_cell.length_c   1.000
_cell.angle_alpha   90.00
_cell.angle_beta   90.00
_cell.angle_gamma   90.00
#
_symmetry.space_group_name_H-M   'P 1'
#
loop_
_entity.id
_entity.type
_entity.pdbx_description
1 polymer ?
#
loop_
_entity_poly.entity_id
_entity_poly.type
_entity_poly.pdbx_seq_one_letter_code
_entity_poly.pdbx_strand_id
1 'polypeptide(L)'
;MHCEHIYRLWDELSDFQAGQPDLAAAHLMGRLCARVGAWNATWAGAIRFDAGKTEDPLQGWRVAAVRALRAVEPLPEEGHFKEILQVWDRREIDPSFLLPMRDVGAFRTYSFRRELPPEWFDTAFYVRHYGSVGTHDAVFVAFPFNDDCESHFGFYSARTFTDE
;
A
#
# COMPACT_ATOMS: atom_id res chain seq x y z
N MET A 1 23.76 14.76 -4.65
CA MET A 1 23.24 13.63 -5.45
C MET A 1 21.89 13.06 -4.96
N HIS A 2 21.68 12.77 -3.66
CA HIS A 2 20.38 12.20 -3.22
C HIS A 2 19.15 13.14 -3.36
N CYS A 3 19.34 14.45 -3.17
CA CYS A 3 18.26 15.43 -3.29
C CYS A 3 17.93 15.81 -4.74
N GLU A 4 18.89 15.77 -5.68
CA GLU A 4 18.67 16.17 -7.08
C GLU A 4 17.63 15.30 -7.79
N HIS A 5 17.60 13.99 -7.48
CA HIS A 5 16.58 13.10 -8.02
C HIS A 5 15.19 13.35 -7.44
N ILE A 6 15.11 13.82 -6.19
CA ILE A 6 13.85 14.21 -5.56
C ILE A 6 13.35 15.52 -6.16
N TYR A 7 14.23 16.52 -6.34
CA TYR A 7 13.86 17.77 -6.98
C TYR A 7 13.42 17.56 -8.42
N ARG A 8 14.15 16.75 -9.20
CA ARG A 8 13.74 16.42 -10.57
C ARG A 8 12.37 15.74 -10.61
N LEU A 9 12.08 14.85 -9.65
CA LEU A 9 10.76 14.23 -9.57
C LEU A 9 9.66 15.28 -9.30
N TRP A 10 9.92 16.25 -8.43
CA TRP A 10 8.98 17.35 -8.19
C TRP A 10 8.80 18.23 -9.43
N ASP A 11 9.88 18.54 -10.15
CA ASP A 11 9.82 19.31 -11.39
C ASP A 11 8.96 18.57 -12.43
N GLU A 12 9.24 17.29 -12.68
CA GLU A 12 8.44 16.45 -13.59
C GLU A 12 6.97 16.35 -13.18
N LEU A 13 6.67 16.32 -11.87
CA LEU A 13 5.29 16.31 -11.38
C LEU A 13 4.57 17.65 -11.60
N SER A 14 5.31 18.76 -11.54
CA SER A 14 4.76 20.10 -11.75
C SER A 14 4.38 20.37 -13.21
N ASP A 15 4.94 19.60 -14.15
CA ASP A 15 4.62 19.70 -15.59
C ASP A 15 3.27 19.06 -15.96
N PHE A 16 2.68 18.24 -15.09
CA PHE A 16 1.35 17.70 -15.32
C PHE A 16 0.26 18.76 -15.11
N GLN A 17 -0.72 18.78 -16.02
CA GLN A 17 -1.86 19.68 -15.92
C GLN A 17 -2.85 19.23 -14.84
N ALA A 18 -3.67 20.16 -14.34
CA ALA A 18 -4.69 19.87 -13.32
C ALA A 18 -5.68 18.76 -13.72
N GLY A 19 -5.89 18.54 -15.01
CA GLY A 19 -6.74 17.46 -15.55
C GLY A 19 -6.03 16.10 -15.69
N GLN A 20 -4.79 15.98 -15.23
CA GLN A 20 -3.95 14.78 -15.38
C GLN A 20 -3.52 14.13 -14.05
N PRO A 21 -4.36 14.09 -12.98
CA PRO A 21 -3.94 13.56 -11.69
C PRO A 21 -3.57 12.06 -11.77
N ASP A 22 -4.23 11.31 -12.64
CA ASP A 22 -3.99 9.87 -12.80
C ASP A 22 -2.62 9.59 -13.40
N LEU A 23 -2.22 10.39 -14.40
CA LEU A 23 -0.91 10.28 -15.04
C LEU A 23 0.20 10.71 -14.08
N ALA A 24 0.00 11.81 -13.34
CA ALA A 24 0.94 12.28 -12.33
C ALA A 24 1.14 11.23 -11.22
N ALA A 25 0.05 10.63 -10.72
CA ALA A 25 0.11 9.58 -9.70
C ALA A 25 0.82 8.31 -10.22
N ALA A 26 0.53 7.87 -11.45
CA ALA A 26 1.22 6.75 -12.06
C ALA A 26 2.71 7.02 -12.26
N HIS A 27 3.08 8.24 -12.67
CA HIS A 27 4.48 8.66 -12.81
C HIS A 27 5.21 8.64 -11.47
N LEU A 28 4.63 9.23 -10.42
CA LEU A 28 5.17 9.20 -9.06
C LEU A 28 5.37 7.77 -8.57
N MET A 29 4.33 6.94 -8.65
CA MET A 29 4.41 5.52 -8.26
C MET A 29 5.49 4.78 -9.05
N GLY A 30 5.58 4.99 -10.36
CA GLY A 30 6.58 4.38 -11.22
C GLY A 30 8.01 4.75 -10.83
N ARG A 31 8.25 6.03 -10.56
CA ARG A 31 9.56 6.55 -10.14
C ARG A 31 9.97 6.03 -8.76
N LEU A 32 9.05 6.00 -7.81
CA LEU A 32 9.31 5.44 -6.48
C LEU A 32 9.54 3.92 -6.54
N CYS A 33 8.69 3.20 -7.27
CA CYS A 33 8.78 1.74 -7.47
C CYS A 33 10.16 1.34 -8.03
N ALA A 34 10.60 2.02 -9.09
CA ALA A 34 11.91 1.77 -9.70
C ALA A 34 13.07 2.07 -8.73
N ARG A 35 12.95 3.14 -7.94
CA ARG A 35 13.99 3.57 -7.00
C ARG A 35 14.20 2.58 -5.87
N VAL A 36 13.12 1.99 -5.35
CA VAL A 36 13.19 1.00 -4.26
C VAL A 36 13.40 -0.43 -4.76
N GLY A 37 13.56 -0.63 -6.08
CA GLY A 37 13.73 -1.97 -6.66
C GLY A 37 12.48 -2.86 -6.57
N ALA A 38 11.31 -2.27 -6.37
CA ALA A 38 10.04 -2.98 -6.35
C ALA A 38 9.59 -3.34 -7.79
N TRP A 39 8.87 -4.45 -7.93
CA TRP A 39 8.28 -4.84 -9.21
C TRP A 39 6.92 -4.19 -9.43
N ASN A 40 6.21 -3.85 -8.34
CA ASN A 40 4.92 -3.13 -8.39
C ASN A 40 4.77 -2.16 -7.22
N ALA A 41 3.84 -1.23 -7.37
CA ALA A 41 3.44 -0.30 -6.34
C ALA A 41 1.92 -0.10 -6.34
N THR A 42 1.38 0.26 -5.18
CA THR A 42 0.00 0.68 -5.00
C THR A 42 -0.06 2.00 -4.25
N TRP A 43 -1.06 2.81 -4.56
CA TRP A 43 -1.53 3.88 -3.71
C TRP A 43 -2.92 3.53 -3.18
N ALA A 44 -3.15 3.78 -1.90
CA ALA A 44 -4.46 3.65 -1.28
C ALA A 44 -4.79 4.89 -0.46
N GLY A 45 -6.01 5.41 -0.63
CA GLY A 45 -6.60 6.42 0.24
C GLY A 45 -7.49 5.74 1.27
N ALA A 46 -7.20 5.95 2.56
CA ALA A 46 -8.02 5.46 3.65
C ALA A 46 -8.80 6.61 4.30
N ILE A 47 -10.04 6.35 4.68
CA ILE A 47 -10.89 7.29 5.41
C ILE A 47 -11.46 6.63 6.66
N ARG A 48 -11.70 7.42 7.70
CA ARG A 48 -12.30 6.95 8.94
C ARG A 48 -13.81 7.25 8.94
N PHE A 49 -14.61 6.19 9.00
CA PHE A 49 -16.05 6.30 9.24
C PHE A 49 -16.36 6.09 10.71
N ASP A 50 -17.10 7.03 11.29
CA ASP A 50 -17.79 6.93 12.59
C ASP A 50 -17.11 6.01 13.61
N ALA A 51 -16.13 6.56 14.35
CA ALA A 51 -15.27 5.84 15.30
C ALA A 51 -16.02 5.26 16.52
N GLY A 52 -17.36 5.30 16.55
CA GLY A 52 -18.19 4.93 17.69
C GLY A 52 -18.44 3.43 17.89
N LYS A 53 -17.94 2.53 17.03
CA LYS A 53 -18.09 1.07 17.23
C LYS A 53 -16.84 0.49 17.90
N THR A 54 -16.93 0.29 19.21
CA THR A 54 -15.87 -0.22 20.11
C THR A 54 -15.28 -1.58 19.69
N GLU A 55 -15.97 -2.34 18.84
CA GLU A 55 -15.55 -3.67 18.39
C GLU A 55 -14.93 -3.69 16.99
N ASP A 56 -14.75 -2.53 16.33
CA ASP A 56 -14.09 -2.50 15.03
C ASP A 56 -12.55 -2.52 15.20
N PRO A 57 -11.85 -3.62 14.84
CA PRO A 57 -10.39 -3.69 14.94
C PRO A 57 -9.68 -2.62 14.10
N LEU A 58 -10.37 -2.11 13.07
CA LEU A 58 -9.87 -1.05 12.20
C LEU A 58 -10.26 0.34 12.67
N GLN A 59 -10.95 0.48 13.81
CA GLN A 59 -11.31 1.77 14.42
C GLN A 59 -12.04 2.72 13.45
N GLY A 60 -12.91 2.17 12.59
CA GLY A 60 -13.64 2.92 11.57
C GLY A 60 -12.87 3.18 10.27
N TRP A 61 -11.57 2.88 10.20
CA TRP A 61 -10.76 3.08 8.99
C TRP A 61 -11.15 2.09 7.90
N ARG A 62 -11.37 2.60 6.69
CA ARG A 62 -11.65 1.83 5.49
C ARG A 62 -10.85 2.39 4.33
N VAL A 63 -10.43 1.50 3.43
CA VAL A 63 -9.80 1.93 2.19
C VAL A 63 -10.89 2.42 1.24
N ALA A 64 -10.88 3.72 0.92
CA ALA A 64 -11.85 4.36 0.05
C ALA A 64 -11.46 4.31 -1.43
N ALA A 65 -10.17 4.27 -1.72
CA ALA A 65 -9.65 4.23 -3.08
C ALA A 65 -8.35 3.43 -3.12
N VAL A 66 -8.16 2.65 -4.19
CA VAL A 66 -6.91 1.96 -4.48
C VAL A 66 -6.54 2.17 -5.94
N ARG A 67 -5.25 2.35 -6.19
CA ARG A 67 -4.65 2.40 -7.51
C ARG A 67 -3.42 1.51 -7.51
N ALA A 68 -3.33 0.61 -8.49
CA ALA A 68 -2.13 -0.18 -8.71
C ALA A 68 -1.35 0.40 -9.90
N LEU A 69 -0.02 0.46 -9.80
CA LEU A 69 0.85 0.85 -10.90
C LEU A 69 0.79 -0.18 -12.04
N ARG A 70 0.74 -1.47 -11.69
CA ARG A 70 0.58 -2.59 -12.62
C ARG A 70 -0.58 -3.47 -12.19
N ALA A 71 -1.38 -3.90 -13.16
CA ALA A 71 -2.36 -4.96 -12.94
C ALA A 71 -1.65 -6.27 -12.58
N VAL A 72 -2.28 -7.06 -11.71
CA VAL A 72 -1.77 -8.36 -11.27
C VAL A 72 -2.76 -9.43 -11.73
N GLU A 73 -2.26 -10.35 -12.56
CA GLU A 73 -3.01 -11.53 -13.03
C GLU A 73 -2.90 -12.69 -12.02
N PRO A 74 -3.86 -13.63 -11.95
CA PRO A 74 -5.10 -13.65 -12.71
C PRO A 74 -6.09 -12.64 -12.13
N LEU A 75 -6.66 -11.79 -12.98
CA LEU A 75 -7.82 -10.98 -12.62
C LEU A 75 -9.02 -11.94 -12.45
N PRO A 76 -9.64 -12.07 -11.27
CA PRO A 76 -11.10 -12.22 -11.26
C PRO A 76 -11.66 -10.97 -11.97
N GLU A 77 -12.87 -11.03 -12.55
CA GLU A 77 -13.53 -9.88 -13.20
C GLU A 77 -13.54 -8.58 -12.36
N GLU A 78 -13.23 -8.69 -11.07
CA GLU A 78 -13.24 -7.66 -10.03
C GLU A 78 -11.85 -7.12 -9.59
N GLY A 79 -10.73 -7.76 -9.98
CA GLY A 79 -9.36 -7.31 -9.67
C GLY A 79 -8.75 -7.85 -8.36
N HIS A 80 -7.49 -8.30 -8.42
CA HIS A 80 -6.76 -8.98 -7.31
C HIS A 80 -6.78 -8.21 -5.97
N PHE A 81 -6.61 -6.89 -5.99
CA PHE A 81 -6.65 -6.07 -4.78
C PHE A 81 -8.05 -5.89 -4.21
N LYS A 82 -9.11 -6.01 -5.02
CA LYS A 82 -10.50 -5.90 -4.54
C LYS A 82 -10.89 -7.08 -3.66
N GLU A 83 -10.38 -8.29 -3.92
CA GLU A 83 -10.57 -9.41 -3.00
C GLU A 83 -9.96 -9.12 -1.62
N ILE A 84 -8.73 -8.59 -1.58
CA ILE A 84 -8.07 -8.20 -0.32
C ILE A 84 -8.91 -7.14 0.40
N LEU A 85 -9.43 -6.15 -0.32
CA LEU A 85 -10.33 -5.13 0.25
C LEU A 85 -11.66 -5.72 0.76
N GLN A 86 -12.22 -6.71 0.07
CA GLN A 86 -13.41 -7.41 0.54
C GLN A 86 -13.14 -8.21 1.82
N VAL A 87 -11.98 -8.86 1.95
CA VAL A 87 -11.56 -9.53 3.19
C VAL A 87 -11.37 -8.49 4.30
N TRP A 88 -10.76 -7.36 3.98
CA TRP A 88 -10.58 -6.21 4.89
C TRP A 88 -11.93 -5.69 5.41
N ASP A 89 -12.92 -5.55 4.54
CA ASP A 89 -14.27 -5.12 4.89
C ASP A 89 -15.05 -6.19 5.68
N ARG A 90 -14.79 -7.48 5.41
CA ARG A 90 -15.42 -8.62 6.09
C ARG A 90 -14.87 -8.90 7.49
N ARG A 91 -13.82 -8.18 7.93
CA ARG A 91 -13.19 -8.33 9.26
C ARG A 91 -12.61 -9.72 9.51
N GLU A 92 -12.25 -10.46 8.47
CA GLU A 92 -11.36 -11.61 8.59
C GLU A 92 -9.95 -11.05 8.78
N ILE A 93 -9.55 -10.86 10.05
CA ILE A 93 -8.36 -10.10 10.41
C ILE A 93 -7.12 -10.93 10.10
N ASP A 94 -6.63 -10.83 8.87
CA ASP A 94 -5.27 -11.23 8.58
C ASP A 94 -4.29 -10.31 9.35
N PRO A 95 -3.22 -10.86 9.99
CA PRO A 95 -2.25 -10.07 10.73
C PRO A 95 -1.65 -8.88 9.94
N SER A 96 -1.53 -8.99 8.61
CA SER A 96 -1.04 -7.90 7.77
C SER A 96 -1.96 -6.66 7.79
N PHE A 97 -3.25 -6.83 8.06
CA PHE A 97 -4.23 -5.72 8.14
C PHE A 97 -4.11 -4.89 9.41
N LEU A 98 -3.44 -5.44 10.44
CA LEU A 98 -3.20 -4.74 11.69
C LEU A 98 -1.92 -3.90 11.66
N LEU A 99 -1.01 -4.15 10.71
CA LEU A 99 0.24 -3.38 10.59
C LEU A 99 -0.02 -1.88 10.35
N PRO A 100 -0.90 -1.47 9.41
CA PRO A 100 -1.21 -0.06 9.24
C PRO A 100 -1.90 0.55 10.48
N MET A 101 -2.55 -0.25 11.33
CA MET A 101 -3.24 0.27 12.52
C MET A 101 -2.28 0.68 13.65
N ARG A 102 -1.02 0.22 13.61
CA ARG A 102 0.02 0.67 14.55
C ARG A 102 0.31 2.15 14.28
N ASP A 103 0.11 2.99 15.29
CA ASP A 103 0.32 4.44 15.22
C ASP A 103 -0.44 5.13 14.06
N VAL A 104 -1.68 4.68 13.81
CA VAL A 104 -2.59 5.32 12.84
C VAL A 104 -2.79 6.81 13.17
N GLY A 105 -2.81 7.66 12.15
CA GLY A 105 -2.81 9.10 12.28
C GLY A 105 -1.41 9.73 12.32
N ALA A 106 -0.34 8.94 12.23
CA ALA A 106 1.05 9.43 12.14
C ALA A 106 1.78 8.92 10.89
N PHE A 107 2.80 9.65 10.46
CA PHE A 107 3.71 9.18 9.41
C PHE A 107 4.43 7.91 9.89
N ARG A 108 4.41 6.85 9.07
CA ARG A 108 5.02 5.56 9.43
C ARG A 108 5.40 4.73 8.22
N THR A 109 6.31 3.80 8.46
CA THR A 109 6.67 2.75 7.51
C THR A 109 6.61 1.39 8.17
N TYR A 110 6.18 0.38 7.42
CA TYR A 110 6.11 -1.00 7.90
C TYR A 110 6.38 -1.94 6.73
N SER A 111 6.94 -3.12 7.02
CA SER A 111 7.15 -4.15 6.00
C SER A 111 6.72 -5.51 6.51
N PHE A 112 6.34 -6.39 5.58
CA PHE A 112 5.92 -7.73 5.95
C PHE A 112 7.07 -8.50 6.59
N ARG A 113 8.24 -8.56 5.95
CA ARG A 113 9.36 -9.36 6.45
C ARG A 113 9.96 -8.87 7.77
N ARG A 114 9.79 -7.58 8.11
CA ARG A 114 10.22 -7.03 9.41
C ARG A 114 9.20 -7.28 10.52
N GLU A 115 7.91 -7.20 10.21
CA GLU A 115 6.87 -7.06 11.23
C GLU A 115 6.00 -8.32 11.42
N LEU A 116 5.93 -9.20 10.41
CA LEU A 116 5.12 -10.41 10.45
C LEU A 116 5.98 -11.62 10.82
N PRO A 117 5.41 -12.58 11.56
CA PRO A 117 6.15 -13.76 11.98
C PRO A 117 6.46 -14.67 10.77
N PRO A 118 7.57 -15.43 10.78
CA PRO A 118 7.99 -16.25 9.65
C PRO A 118 6.91 -17.22 9.13
N GLU A 119 6.13 -17.81 10.03
CA GLU A 119 5.05 -18.74 9.70
C GLU A 119 3.89 -18.10 8.91
N TRP A 120 3.72 -16.77 8.98
CA TRP A 120 2.69 -16.08 8.20
C TRP A 120 2.92 -16.22 6.69
N PHE A 121 4.20 -16.32 6.27
CA PHE A 121 4.59 -16.49 4.87
C PHE A 121 4.33 -17.89 4.31
N ASP A 122 3.86 -18.83 5.14
CA ASP A 122 3.40 -20.15 4.70
C ASP A 122 1.87 -20.26 4.70
N THR A 123 1.14 -19.20 5.11
CA THR A 123 -0.31 -19.20 5.17
C THR A 123 -0.95 -19.22 3.78
N ALA A 124 -2.13 -19.82 3.67
CA ALA A 124 -2.91 -19.80 2.44
C ALA A 124 -3.24 -18.36 1.99
N PHE A 125 -3.41 -17.42 2.93
CA PHE A 125 -3.64 -16.02 2.65
C PHE A 125 -2.43 -15.39 1.94
N TYR A 126 -1.23 -15.50 2.53
CA TYR A 126 -0.02 -14.98 1.91
C TYR A 126 0.24 -15.62 0.54
N VAL A 127 0.18 -16.95 0.46
CA VAL A 127 0.43 -17.67 -0.80
C VAL A 127 -0.54 -17.22 -1.88
N ARG A 128 -1.83 -17.09 -1.56
CA ARG A 128 -2.85 -16.67 -2.53
C ARG A 128 -2.67 -15.23 -2.99
N HIS A 129 -2.44 -14.30 -2.07
CA HIS A 129 -2.51 -12.85 -2.35
C HIS A 129 -1.15 -12.18 -2.60
N TYR A 130 -0.04 -12.81 -2.23
CA TYR A 130 1.28 -12.21 -2.38
C TYR A 130 2.26 -13.19 -3.04
N GLY A 131 2.38 -14.41 -2.52
CA GLY A 131 3.34 -15.40 -3.02
C GLY A 131 3.07 -15.83 -4.47
N SER A 132 1.80 -16.08 -4.83
CA SER A 132 1.38 -16.54 -6.17
C SER A 132 1.73 -15.55 -7.28
N VAL A 133 1.82 -14.26 -6.94
CA VAL A 133 2.11 -13.15 -7.86
C VAL A 133 3.58 -12.71 -7.79
N GLY A 134 4.44 -13.49 -7.12
CA GLY A 134 5.87 -13.23 -7.02
C GLY A 134 6.27 -12.22 -5.96
N THR A 135 5.37 -11.85 -5.03
CA THR A 135 5.72 -10.98 -3.89
C THR A 135 6.37 -11.80 -2.78
N HIS A 136 7.66 -11.56 -2.57
CA HIS A 136 8.40 -12.09 -1.43
C HIS A 136 8.30 -11.19 -0.19
N ASP A 137 8.31 -9.87 -0.40
CA ASP A 137 8.23 -8.84 0.64
C ASP A 137 7.46 -7.63 0.13
N ALA A 138 6.88 -6.88 1.07
CA ALA A 138 6.17 -5.64 0.79
C ALA A 138 6.52 -4.61 1.87
N VAL A 139 6.80 -3.38 1.44
CA VAL A 139 6.99 -2.23 2.33
C VAL A 139 5.94 -1.17 2.04
N PHE A 140 5.50 -0.51 3.09
CA PHE A 140 4.46 0.49 3.03
C PHE A 140 4.93 1.77 3.70
N VAL A 141 4.45 2.89 3.16
CA VAL A 141 4.58 4.22 3.72
C VAL A 141 3.18 4.77 3.89
N ALA A 142 2.82 5.12 5.13
CA ALA A 142 1.52 5.68 5.47
C ALA A 142 1.69 7.05 6.10
N PHE A 143 0.82 8.00 5.75
CA PHE A 143 0.85 9.34 6.32
C PHE A 143 -0.54 9.98 6.37
N PRO A 144 -0.84 10.77 7.42
CA PRO A 144 -2.10 11.46 7.56
C PRO A 144 -2.20 12.65 6.60
N PHE A 145 -3.36 12.83 5.99
CA PHE A 145 -3.77 14.10 5.39
C PHE A 145 -4.51 14.97 6.40
N ASN A 146 -5.33 14.36 7.24
CA ASN A 146 -6.03 14.96 8.37
C ASN A 146 -6.46 13.86 9.36
N ASP A 147 -7.23 14.22 10.39
CA ASP A 147 -7.65 13.29 11.46
C ASP A 147 -8.49 12.09 10.98
N ASP A 148 -9.09 12.18 9.79
CA ASP A 148 -10.01 11.18 9.23
C ASP A 148 -9.56 10.64 7.86
N CYS A 149 -8.38 11.01 7.36
CA CYS A 149 -7.87 10.61 6.05
C CYS A 149 -6.36 10.29 6.09
N GLU A 150 -5.97 9.17 5.47
CA GLU A 150 -4.57 8.79 5.27
C GLU A 150 -4.27 8.42 3.81
N SER A 151 -3.03 8.68 3.42
CA SER A 151 -2.44 8.17 2.18
C SER A 151 -1.48 7.03 2.48
N HIS A 152 -1.55 5.98 1.67
CA HIS A 152 -0.70 4.81 1.79
C HIS A 152 -0.05 4.52 0.44
N PHE A 153 1.27 4.37 0.41
CA PHE A 153 1.99 3.78 -0.70
C PHE A 153 2.48 2.40 -0.29
N GLY A 154 2.20 1.38 -1.09
CA GLY A 154 2.74 0.02 -0.93
C GLY A 154 3.68 -0.31 -2.07
N PHE A 155 4.79 -0.98 -1.79
CA PHE A 155 5.79 -1.41 -2.76
C PHE A 155 6.06 -2.89 -2.57
N TYR A 156 5.98 -3.66 -3.67
CA TYR A 156 6.05 -5.12 -3.65
C TYR A 156 7.32 -5.59 -4.36
N SER A 157 8.04 -6.50 -3.73
CA SER A 157 9.34 -6.97 -4.21
C SER A 157 9.40 -8.50 -4.22
N ALA A 158 10.18 -9.04 -5.17
CA ALA A 158 10.53 -10.45 -5.23
C ALA A 158 11.71 -10.81 -4.30
N ARG A 159 12.22 -9.84 -3.54
CA ARG A 159 13.31 -9.96 -2.58
C ARG A 159 12.96 -9.16 -1.32
N THR A 160 13.62 -9.47 -0.20
CA THR A 160 13.50 -8.67 1.03
C THR A 160 14.00 -7.25 0.77
N PHE A 161 13.26 -6.24 1.23
CA PHE A 161 13.77 -4.86 1.25
C PHE A 161 14.89 -4.74 2.29
N THR A 162 15.96 -4.06 1.92
CA THR A 162 17.06 -3.71 2.83
C THR A 162 16.91 -2.27 3.30
N ASP A 163 17.39 -1.96 4.50
CA ASP A 163 17.39 -0.59 5.04
C ASP A 163 18.50 0.30 4.43
N GLU A 164 19.31 -0.24 3.52
CA GLU A 164 20.41 0.43 2.79
C GLU A 164 20.00 1.05 1.44
#